data_AF-A0A4Q4VCG9-F1
#
_entry.id   AF-A0A4Q4VCG9-F1
#
_cell.length_a   1.000
_cell.length_b   1.000
_cell.length_c   1.000
_cell.angle_alpha   90.00
_cell.angle_beta   90.00
_cell.angle_gamma   90.00
#
_symmetry.space_group_name_H-M   'P 1'
#
loop_
_entity.id
_entity.type
_entity.pdbx_description
1 polymer ?
#
loop_
_entity_poly.entity_id
_entity_poly.type
_entity_poly.pdbx_seq_one_letter_code
_entity_poly.pdbx_strand_id
1 'polypeptide(L)'
;MSPPQAAEVSGLIKACYATLRSSRSGAPKEYYGALTLADSALGLATEGVLDDGLVRQCEILQDFCRNSLKSAYSRSDRHERDVYEKAASSRGVEADDSDADTASSGSSGEARTSLPEVESCAAKPVTRTRRVRWV
;
A
#
# COMPACT_ATOMS: atom_id res chain seq x y z
N MET A 1 -20.98 0.16 -39.12
CA MET A 1 -20.01 -0.81 -38.58
C MET A 1 -18.96 -0.03 -37.82
N SER A 2 -18.68 -0.37 -36.56
CA SER A 2 -17.57 0.27 -35.84
C SER A 2 -16.24 -0.13 -36.49
N PRO A 3 -15.27 0.79 -36.61
CA PRO A 3 -13.97 0.43 -37.16
C PRO A 3 -13.31 -0.65 -36.29
N PRO A 4 -12.57 -1.60 -36.88
CA PRO A 4 -11.96 -2.72 -36.15
C PRO A 4 -11.06 -2.25 -34.99
N GLN A 5 -10.40 -1.09 -35.15
CA GLN A 5 -9.62 -0.43 -34.08
C GLN A 5 -10.46 -0.03 -32.86
N ALA A 6 -11.70 0.43 -33.03
CA ALA A 6 -12.53 0.82 -31.89
C ALA A 6 -12.92 -0.40 -31.02
N ALA A 7 -13.11 -1.57 -31.65
CA ALA A 7 -13.34 -2.81 -30.92
C ALA A 7 -12.09 -3.27 -30.16
N GLU A 8 -10.92 -3.12 -30.76
CA GLU A 8 -9.62 -3.44 -30.15
C GLU A 8 -9.33 -2.53 -28.95
N VAL A 9 -9.47 -1.21 -29.10
CA VAL A 9 -9.33 -0.23 -28.02
C VAL A 9 -10.29 -0.53 -26.89
N SER A 10 -11.57 -0.83 -27.20
CA SER A 10 -12.54 -1.24 -26.17
C SER A 10 -12.13 -2.53 -25.45
N GLY A 11 -11.54 -3.49 -26.16
CA GLY A 11 -11.00 -4.72 -25.59
C GLY A 11 -9.85 -4.45 -24.61
N LEU A 12 -8.92 -3.58 -24.99
CA LEU A 12 -7.78 -3.18 -24.14
C LEU A 12 -8.25 -2.43 -22.89
N ILE A 13 -9.21 -1.51 -23.03
CA ILE A 13 -9.82 -0.81 -21.90
C ILE A 13 -10.46 -1.81 -20.92
N LYS A 14 -11.21 -2.79 -21.43
CA LYS A 14 -11.81 -3.86 -20.60
C LYS A 14 -10.73 -4.69 -19.89
N ALA A 15 -9.64 -5.04 -20.58
CA ALA A 15 -8.53 -5.77 -19.99
C ALA A 15 -7.80 -4.95 -18.90
N CYS A 16 -7.65 -3.64 -19.11
CA CYS A 16 -7.10 -2.71 -18.12
C CYS A 16 -7.96 -2.73 -16.85
N TYR A 17 -9.28 -2.54 -16.97
CA TYR A 17 -10.19 -2.62 -15.83
C TYR A 17 -10.20 -3.98 -15.15
N ALA A 18 -10.10 -5.08 -15.91
CA ALA A 18 -10.03 -6.42 -15.34
C ALA A 18 -8.75 -6.60 -14.49
N THR A 19 -7.61 -6.12 -14.99
CA THR A 19 -6.34 -6.11 -14.25
C THR A 19 -6.47 -5.29 -12.96
N LEU A 20 -7.02 -4.07 -13.04
CA LEU A 20 -7.24 -3.21 -11.89
C LEU A 20 -8.23 -3.81 -10.87
N ARG A 21 -9.27 -4.51 -11.33
CA ARG A 21 -10.25 -5.16 -10.46
C ARG A 21 -9.68 -6.42 -9.79
N SER A 22 -8.78 -7.13 -10.46
CA SER A 22 -8.08 -8.29 -9.90
C SER A 22 -7.02 -7.89 -8.89
N SER A 23 -6.50 -6.66 -8.97
CA SER A 23 -5.56 -6.07 -8.02
C SER A 23 -6.25 -5.85 -6.65
N ARG A 24 -6.39 -6.93 -5.87
CA ARG A 24 -6.92 -6.86 -4.50
C ARG A 24 -5.91 -6.29 -3.52
N SER A 25 -4.62 -6.36 -3.85
CA SER A 25 -3.52 -5.96 -2.98
C SER A 25 -2.94 -4.59 -3.34
N GLY A 26 -3.35 -3.98 -4.46
CA GLY A 26 -2.76 -2.73 -4.95
C GLY A 26 -1.26 -2.86 -5.20
N ALA A 27 -0.81 -4.02 -5.69
CA ALA A 27 0.60 -4.27 -5.90
C ALA A 27 1.11 -3.41 -7.08
N PRO A 28 2.29 -2.76 -6.96
CA PRO A 28 2.84 -1.94 -8.05
C PRO A 28 2.87 -2.66 -9.40
N LYS A 29 3.19 -3.96 -9.42
CA LYS A 29 3.24 -4.79 -10.63
C LYS A 29 1.92 -4.80 -11.41
N GLU A 30 0.79 -4.78 -10.72
CA GLU A 30 -0.54 -4.83 -11.33
C GLU A 30 -0.89 -3.49 -11.99
N TYR A 31 -0.49 -2.37 -11.36
CA TYR A 31 -0.64 -1.05 -11.96
C TYR A 31 0.28 -0.83 -13.17
N TYR A 32 1.47 -1.45 -13.20
CA TYR A 32 2.30 -1.45 -14.42
C TYR A 32 1.61 -2.18 -15.57
N GLY A 33 1.07 -3.38 -15.34
CA GLY A 33 0.34 -4.11 -16.37
C GLY A 33 -0.87 -3.35 -16.89
N ALA A 34 -1.64 -2.74 -15.98
CA ALA A 34 -2.78 -1.88 -16.35
C ALA A 34 -2.35 -0.63 -17.12
N LEU A 35 -1.22 -0.01 -16.78
CA LEU A 35 -0.65 1.13 -17.48
C LEU A 35 -0.25 0.77 -18.91
N THR A 36 0.44 -0.36 -19.11
CA THR A 36 0.82 -0.83 -20.46
C THR A 36 -0.40 -1.02 -21.35
N LEU A 37 -1.50 -1.57 -20.81
CA LEU A 37 -2.75 -1.72 -21.57
C LEU A 37 -3.39 -0.37 -21.91
N ALA A 38 -3.35 0.58 -20.99
CA ALA A 38 -3.87 1.94 -21.22
C ALA A 38 -3.03 2.71 -22.26
N ASP A 39 -1.70 2.58 -22.22
CA ASP A 39 -0.78 3.18 -23.19
C ASP A 39 -1.02 2.63 -24.60
N SER A 40 -1.14 1.31 -24.74
CA SER A 40 -1.48 0.67 -26.02
C SER A 40 -2.85 1.10 -26.54
N ALA A 41 -3.85 1.20 -25.66
CA ALA A 41 -5.19 1.65 -26.04
C ALA A 41 -5.20 3.12 -26.51
N LEU A 42 -4.44 3.99 -25.84
CA LEU A 42 -4.30 5.39 -26.21
C LEU A 42 -3.58 5.55 -27.56
N GLY A 43 -2.49 4.80 -27.78
CA GLY A 43 -1.77 4.79 -29.06
C GLY A 43 -2.71 4.43 -30.22
N LEU A 44 -3.45 3.32 -30.09
CA LEU A 44 -4.41 2.91 -31.10
C LEU A 44 -5.57 3.90 -31.29
N ALA A 45 -6.04 4.54 -30.21
CA ALA A 45 -7.12 5.52 -30.29
C ALA A 45 -6.69 6.82 -31.01
N THR A 46 -5.47 7.28 -30.75
CA THR A 46 -4.92 8.49 -31.38
C THR A 46 -4.52 8.25 -32.85
N GLU A 47 -3.93 7.10 -33.16
CA GLU A 47 -3.56 6.72 -34.54
C GLU A 47 -4.79 6.46 -35.42
N GLY A 48 -5.84 5.86 -34.85
CA GLY A 48 -7.08 5.54 -35.56
C GLY A 48 -8.03 6.73 -35.75
N VAL A 49 -7.67 7.93 -35.27
CA VAL A 49 -8.56 9.11 -35.21
C VAL A 49 -9.92 8.72 -34.64
N LEU A 50 -9.90 7.99 -33.52
CA LEU A 50 -11.11 7.53 -32.85
C LEU A 50 -11.76 8.69 -32.07
N ASP A 51 -12.97 8.44 -31.58
CA ASP A 51 -13.75 9.38 -30.78
C ASP A 51 -12.93 9.97 -29.61
N ASP A 52 -12.98 11.30 -29.46
CA ASP A 52 -12.28 12.03 -28.39
C ASP A 52 -12.64 11.51 -27.00
N GLY A 53 -13.85 10.95 -26.82
CA GLY A 53 -14.27 10.32 -25.57
C GLY A 53 -13.47 9.06 -25.24
N LEU A 54 -13.14 8.23 -26.24
CA LEU A 54 -12.30 7.05 -26.04
C LEU A 54 -10.85 7.42 -25.74
N VAL A 55 -10.31 8.42 -26.45
CA VAL A 55 -8.98 8.97 -26.17
C VAL A 55 -8.93 9.47 -24.72
N ARG A 56 -9.91 10.28 -24.31
CA ARG A 56 -9.99 10.80 -22.94
C ARG A 56 -10.14 9.70 -21.90
N GLN A 57 -10.86 8.62 -22.20
CA GLN A 57 -10.97 7.48 -21.30
C GLN A 57 -9.62 6.77 -21.09
N CYS A 58 -8.83 6.62 -22.16
CA CYS A 58 -7.49 6.03 -22.06
C CYS A 58 -6.54 6.92 -21.25
N GLU A 59 -6.59 8.25 -21.43
CA GLU A 59 -5.82 9.22 -20.62
C GLU A 59 -6.16 9.10 -19.13
N ILE A 60 -7.45 9.04 -18.78
CA ILE A 60 -7.89 8.90 -17.38
C ILE A 60 -7.34 7.62 -16.77
N LEU A 61 -7.34 6.50 -17.51
CA LEU A 61 -6.78 5.24 -17.06
C LEU A 61 -5.26 5.30 -16.88
N GLN A 62 -4.57 5.94 -17.82
CA GLN A 62 -3.12 6.16 -17.76
C GLN A 62 -2.75 6.96 -16.51
N ASP A 63 -3.43 8.08 -16.26
CA ASP A 63 -3.20 8.94 -15.10
C ASP A 63 -3.49 8.21 -13.78
N PHE A 64 -4.59 7.45 -13.74
CA PHE A 64 -4.92 6.64 -12.56
C PHE A 64 -3.80 5.63 -12.24
N CYS A 65 -3.29 4.91 -13.25
CA CYS A 65 -2.24 3.91 -13.05
C CYS A 65 -0.92 4.58 -12.63
N ARG A 66 -0.54 5.70 -13.26
CA ARG A 66 0.67 6.48 -12.89
C ARG A 66 0.60 7.01 -11.47
N ASN A 67 -0.52 7.59 -11.07
CA ASN A 67 -0.71 8.12 -9.72
C ASN A 67 -0.71 7.00 -8.67
N SER A 68 -1.32 5.86 -8.99
CA SER A 68 -1.32 4.68 -8.12
C SER A 68 0.09 4.13 -7.92
N LEU A 69 0.88 4.03 -8.99
CA LEU A 69 2.30 3.65 -8.92
C LEU A 69 3.10 4.62 -8.05
N LYS A 70 3.00 5.93 -8.34
CA LYS A 70 3.69 6.97 -7.55
C LYS A 70 3.35 6.89 -6.07
N SER A 71 2.07 6.70 -5.75
CA SER A 71 1.61 6.51 -4.38
C SER A 71 2.22 5.24 -3.75
N ALA A 72 2.19 4.11 -4.45
CA ALA A 72 2.71 2.84 -3.93
C ALA A 72 4.22 2.94 -3.63
N TYR A 73 5.00 3.53 -4.53
CA TYR A 73 6.43 3.75 -4.31
C TYR A 73 6.71 4.72 -3.16
N SER A 74 5.93 5.81 -3.05
CA SER A 74 6.09 6.77 -1.95
C SER A 74 5.82 6.15 -0.57
N ARG A 75 4.91 5.18 -0.48
CA ARG A 75 4.63 4.44 0.76
C ARG A 75 5.78 3.50 1.12
N SER A 76 6.34 2.81 0.13
CA SER A 76 7.50 1.92 0.33
C SER A 76 8.72 2.70 0.80
N ASP A 77 9.04 3.81 0.13
CA ASP A 77 10.18 4.66 0.48
C ASP A 77 10.05 5.27 1.90
N ARG A 78 8.83 5.69 2.27
CA ARG A 78 8.57 6.12 3.65
C ARG A 78 8.79 4.98 4.65
N HIS A 79 8.28 3.78 4.36
CA HIS A 79 8.44 2.63 5.25
C HIS A 79 9.91 2.26 5.45
N GLU A 80 10.72 2.24 4.39
CA GLU A 80 12.15 1.94 4.48
C GLU A 80 12.87 2.98 5.35
N ARG A 81 12.60 4.27 5.16
CA ARG A 81 13.15 5.33 6.02
C ARG A 81 12.78 5.15 7.49
N ASP A 82 11.52 4.86 7.78
CA ASP A 82 11.05 4.63 9.16
C ASP A 82 11.76 3.42 9.80
N VAL A 83 12.03 2.37 9.03
CA VAL A 83 12.77 1.18 9.49
C VAL A 83 14.22 1.54 9.82
N TYR A 84 14.90 2.27 8.93
CA TYR A 84 16.28 2.70 9.15
C TYR A 84 16.40 3.65 10.34
N GLU A 85 15.49 4.61 10.49
CA GLU A 85 15.48 5.56 11.60
C GLU A 85 15.28 4.84 12.94
N LYS A 86 14.36 3.89 13.01
CA LYS A 86 14.20 3.04 14.21
C LYS A 86 15.44 2.22 14.53
N ALA A 87 16.06 1.61 13.52
CA ALA A 87 17.28 0.84 13.70
C ALA A 87 18.42 1.75 14.22
N ALA A 88 18.60 2.94 13.64
CA ALA A 88 19.58 3.91 14.09
C ALA A 88 19.31 4.40 15.53
N SER A 89 18.05 4.68 15.88
CA SER A 89 17.68 5.13 17.22
C SER A 89 17.84 4.05 18.30
N SER A 90 17.72 2.77 17.92
CA SER A 90 17.86 1.64 18.85
C SER A 90 19.30 1.29 19.21
N ARG A 91 20.29 1.78 18.45
CA ARG A 91 21.72 1.46 18.62
C ARG A 91 22.44 2.34 19.65
N GLY A 92 21.73 3.25 20.32
CA GLY A 92 22.28 4.19 21.31
C GLY A 92 22.23 3.71 22.78
N VAL A 93 21.84 2.46 23.06
CA VAL A 93 21.89 1.87 24.41
C VAL A 93 23.07 0.90 24.48
N GLU A 94 24.28 1.40 24.28
CA GLU A 94 25.46 0.76 24.86
C GLU A 94 25.45 1.15 26.34
N ALA A 95 24.99 0.23 27.19
CA ALA A 95 25.25 0.30 28.62
C ALA A 95 26.75 0.02 28.81
N ASP A 96 27.56 1.06 28.66
CA ASP A 96 28.92 1.11 29.19
C ASP A 96 28.83 1.24 30.72
N ASP A 97 28.42 0.16 31.39
CA ASP A 97 28.72 -0.01 32.82
C ASP A 97 30.11 -0.65 32.90
N SER A 98 31.12 0.19 32.61
CA SER A 98 32.50 -0.08 32.96
C SER A 98 32.59 -0.20 34.49
N ASP A 99 32.91 -1.42 34.89
CA ASP A 99 33.26 -1.94 36.20
C ASP A 99 34.04 -0.94 37.08
N ALA A 100 33.49 -0.61 38.26
CA ALA A 100 34.22 0.04 39.34
C ALA A 100 33.91 -0.68 40.66
N ASP A 101 34.70 -1.71 40.95
CA ASP A 101 34.87 -2.29 42.28
C ASP A 101 35.07 -1.20 43.34
N THR A 102 34.05 -0.97 44.17
CA THR A 102 34.21 -0.40 45.51
C THR A 102 33.35 -1.18 46.49
N ALA A 103 34.02 -1.95 47.34
CA ALA A 103 33.41 -2.73 48.41
C ALA A 103 32.73 -1.83 49.47
N SER A 104 31.53 -2.22 49.92
CA SER A 104 31.24 -2.55 51.33
C SER A 104 29.75 -2.35 51.69
N SER A 105 29.11 -3.49 52.00
CA SER A 105 28.04 -3.80 52.97
C SER A 105 27.10 -2.70 53.50
N GLY A 106 25.80 -2.89 53.26
CA GLY A 106 24.70 -2.25 54.01
C GLY A 106 23.32 -2.80 53.66
N SER A 107 22.76 -3.63 54.54
CA SER A 107 21.48 -4.35 54.44
C SER A 107 20.23 -3.46 54.49
N SER A 108 19.18 -3.90 53.78
CA SER A 108 17.78 -4.04 54.26
C SER A 108 16.72 -3.45 53.31
N GLY A 109 15.80 -4.31 52.84
CA GLY A 109 14.47 -3.87 52.41
C GLY A 109 13.94 -4.53 51.14
N GLU A 110 13.40 -5.74 51.24
CA GLU A 110 12.44 -6.24 50.26
C GLU A 110 11.20 -5.35 50.19
N ALA A 111 10.81 -4.91 48.99
CA ALA A 111 9.41 -4.68 48.65
C ALA A 111 9.24 -4.85 47.13
N ARG A 112 8.60 -5.95 46.74
CA ARG A 112 8.15 -6.21 45.37
C ARG A 112 6.94 -5.34 45.01
N THR A 113 6.73 -5.19 43.70
CA THR A 113 5.50 -4.74 42.99
C THR A 113 5.25 -3.21 43.05
N SER A 114 4.94 -2.48 41.97
CA SER A 114 4.06 -2.82 40.85
C SER A 114 4.35 -1.97 39.59
N LEU A 115 4.18 -2.57 38.42
CA LEU A 115 4.01 -1.90 37.12
C LEU A 115 2.67 -1.12 37.10
N PRO A 116 2.58 0.03 36.42
CA PRO A 116 1.28 0.66 36.16
C PRO A 116 0.52 -0.12 35.07
N GLU A 117 -0.61 -0.71 35.47
CA GLU A 117 -1.65 -1.24 34.59
C GLU A 117 -2.22 -0.11 33.72
N VAL A 118 -1.79 -0.02 32.47
CA VAL A 118 -2.52 0.73 31.44
C VAL A 118 -3.55 -0.21 30.81
N GLU A 119 -4.76 -0.10 31.37
CA GLU A 119 -6.05 -0.07 30.67
C GLU A 119 -6.09 -0.72 29.27
N SER A 120 -6.41 -2.01 29.23
CA SER A 120 -6.76 -2.71 27.98
C SER A 120 -8.28 -2.81 27.86
N CYS A 121 -8.88 -1.85 27.14
CA CYS A 121 -10.29 -1.91 26.76
C CYS A 121 -10.49 -3.03 25.72
N ALA A 122 -10.95 -4.20 26.16
CA ALA A 122 -11.39 -5.28 25.30
C ALA A 122 -12.73 -4.92 24.59
N ALA A 123 -12.65 -4.25 23.45
CA ALA A 123 -13.80 -4.09 22.56
C ALA A 123 -14.07 -5.42 21.82
N LYS A 124 -15.19 -6.08 22.16
CA LYS A 124 -15.68 -7.27 21.46
C LYS A 124 -16.05 -6.92 20.01
N PRO A 125 -15.55 -7.63 18.97
CA PRO A 125 -16.05 -7.44 17.62
C PRO A 125 -17.44 -8.08 17.48
N VAL A 126 -18.47 -7.26 17.27
CA VAL A 126 -19.81 -7.71 16.89
C VAL A 126 -19.78 -8.14 15.42
N THR A 127 -19.87 -9.44 15.18
CA THR A 127 -20.00 -10.02 13.83
C THR A 127 -21.42 -9.84 13.31
N ARG A 128 -21.70 -8.72 12.64
CA ARG A 128 -22.97 -8.51 11.93
C ARG A 128 -22.88 -9.07 10.51
N THR A 129 -23.16 -10.35 10.34
CA THR A 129 -23.32 -10.99 9.02
C THR A 129 -24.64 -10.55 8.37
N ARG A 130 -24.57 -9.61 7.44
CA ARG A 130 -25.69 -9.26 6.56
C ARG A 130 -25.69 -10.19 5.36
N ARG A 131 -26.57 -11.20 5.35
CA ARG A 131 -26.85 -12.01 4.16
C ARG A 131 -27.62 -11.17 3.15
N VAL A 132 -27.06 -10.96 1.95
CA VAL A 132 -27.78 -10.37 0.82
C VAL A 132 -28.32 -11.52 -0.02
N ARG A 133 -29.64 -11.65 -0.07
CA ARG A 133 -30.36 -12.54 -0.99
C ARG A 133 -30.56 -11.77 -2.28
N TRP A 134 -29.94 -12.21 -3.37
CA TRP A 134 -30.29 -11.74 -4.71
C TRP A 134 -31.39 -12.64 -5.26
N VAL A 135 -32.48 -12.02 -5.72
CA VAL A 135 -33.54 -12.63 -6.53
C VAL A 135 -33.19 -12.38 -7.99
#